data_AF-A0A919SB01-F1
#
_entry.id   AF-A0A919SB01-F1
#
_cell.length_a   1.000
_cell.length_b   1.000
_cell.length_c   1.000
_cell.angle_alpha   90.00
_cell.angle_beta   90.00
_cell.angle_gamma   90.00
#
_symmetry.space_group_name_H-M   'P 1'
#
loop_
_entity.id
_entity.type
_entity.pdbx_description
1 polymer ?
#
loop_
_entity_poly.entity_id
_entity_poly.type
_entity_poly.pdbx_seq_one_letter_code
_entity_poly.pdbx_strand_id
1 'polypeptide(L)'
;MSTPTIAATVKAGGAAGNSTALVGTPDTVARALLDYHDLGVTTFLIRGHDPLDDAIDYGREVIPAVRAEIARREAAALAVIA
;
A
#
# COMPACT_ATOMS: atom_id res chain seq x y z
N MET A 1 -21.17 -6.97 6.51
CA MET A 1 -20.07 -6.87 5.53
C MET A 1 -18.78 -6.83 6.34
N SER A 2 -18.01 -7.92 6.34
CA SER A 2 -16.71 -7.96 7.00
C SER A 2 -15.70 -7.28 6.09
N THR A 3 -15.22 -6.10 6.48
CA THR A 3 -14.10 -5.44 5.81
C THR A 3 -12.83 -6.27 6.05
N PRO A 4 -12.12 -6.76 5.04
CA PRO A 4 -10.82 -7.37 5.26
C PRO A 4 -9.85 -6.28 5.71
N THR A 5 -9.39 -6.38 6.96
CA THR A 5 -8.25 -5.60 7.46
C THR A 5 -6.99 -6.29 6.97
N ILE A 6 -6.18 -5.59 6.17
CA ILE A 6 -4.81 -6.02 5.87
C ILE A 6 -3.89 -5.53 6.99
N ALA A 7 -3.01 -6.43 7.41
CA ALA A 7 -2.11 -6.35 8.55
C ALA A 7 -2.74 -6.63 9.93
N ALA A 8 -2.35 -7.79 10.46
CA ALA A 8 -2.64 -8.28 11.79
C ALA A 8 -1.78 -7.58 12.86
N THR A 9 -2.37 -7.48 14.04
CA THR A 9 -1.82 -7.02 15.33
C THR A 9 -0.32 -7.24 15.51
N VAL A 10 0.38 -6.22 16.03
CA VAL A 10 1.75 -6.36 16.56
C VAL A 10 1.71 -7.27 17.79
N LYS A 11 1.72 -8.59 17.59
CA LYS A 11 2.14 -9.50 18.66
C LYS A 11 3.66 -9.42 18.65
N ALA A 12 4.24 -8.95 19.76
CA ALA A 12 5.67 -8.85 19.99
C ALA A 12 6.34 -10.23 19.81
N GLY A 13 6.62 -10.59 18.57
CA GLY A 13 7.20 -11.85 18.15
C GLY A 13 8.60 -11.59 17.64
N GLY A 14 9.52 -11.29 18.56
CA GLY A 14 10.95 -11.54 18.38
C GLY A 14 11.68 -10.85 17.22
N ALA A 15 11.08 -9.92 16.47
CA ALA A 15 11.82 -9.09 15.54
C ALA A 15 12.60 -8.05 16.34
N ALA A 16 13.91 -8.22 16.46
CA ALA A 16 14.80 -7.18 16.96
C ALA A 16 14.79 -6.01 15.96
N GLY A 17 13.91 -5.05 16.15
CA GLY A 17 13.81 -3.88 15.29
C GLY A 17 12.60 -3.00 15.60
N ASN A 18 12.86 -1.70 15.69
CA ASN A 18 11.96 -0.56 15.61
C ASN A 18 11.20 -0.51 14.25
N SER A 19 10.52 -1.60 13.88
CA SER A 19 9.81 -1.72 12.61
C SER A 19 8.45 -1.01 12.67
N THR A 20 8.23 -0.10 11.73
CA THR A 20 6.94 0.53 11.45
C THR A 20 6.21 -0.27 10.36
N ALA A 21 4.89 -0.40 10.47
CA ALA A 21 4.06 -1.06 9.47
C ALA A 21 2.87 -0.16 9.10
N LEU A 22 2.45 -0.23 7.83
CA LEU A 22 1.17 0.32 7.39
C LEU A 22 0.09 -0.72 7.71
N VAL A 23 -0.94 -0.32 8.45
CA VAL A 23 -2.01 -1.22 8.92
C VAL A 23 -3.37 -0.61 8.61
N GLY A 24 -4.27 -1.38 7.99
CA GLY A 24 -5.60 -0.90 7.65
C GLY A 24 -6.27 -1.69 6.53
N THR A 25 -7.29 -1.11 5.90
CA THR A 25 -7.92 -1.71 4.72
C THR A 25 -7.02 -1.57 3.48
N PRO A 26 -7.26 -2.30 2.38
CA PRO A 26 -6.56 -2.09 1.11
C PRO A 26 -6.51 -0.63 0.67
N ASP A 27 -7.64 0.07 0.69
CA ASP A 27 -7.71 1.51 0.41
C ASP A 27 -6.84 2.35 1.34
N THR A 28 -6.76 2.01 2.63
CA THR A 28 -5.96 2.77 3.59
C THR A 28 -4.48 2.58 3.32
N VAL A 29 -4.04 1.35 3.03
CA VAL A 29 -2.65 1.06 2.66
C VAL A 29 -2.30 1.71 1.32
N ALA A 30 -3.18 1.62 0.32
CA ALA A 30 -2.98 2.24 -0.99
C ALA A 30 -2.81 3.76 -0.89
N ARG A 31 -3.66 4.45 -0.10
CA ARG A 31 -3.51 5.89 0.15
C ARG A 31 -2.16 6.23 0.81
N ALA A 32 -1.74 5.46 1.82
CA ALA A 32 -0.45 5.70 2.44
C ALA A 32 0.73 5.50 1.45
N LEU A 33 0.66 4.51 0.56
CA LEU A 33 1.67 4.32 -0.50
C LEU A 33 1.68 5.49 -1.49
N LEU A 34 0.51 6.02 -1.84
CA LEU A 34 0.38 7.21 -2.69
C LEU A 34 0.96 8.45 -2.00
N ASP A 35 0.76 8.62 -0.70
CA ASP A 35 1.37 9.73 0.05
C ASP A 35 2.91 9.67 -0.02
N TYR A 36 3.51 8.48 0.11
CA TYR A 36 4.95 8.30 -0.11
C TYR A 36 5.37 8.55 -1.56
N HIS A 37 4.55 8.13 -2.52
CA HIS A 37 4.80 8.38 -3.94
C HIS A 37 4.81 9.87 -4.25
N ASP A 38 3.89 10.65 -3.67
CA ASP A 38 3.83 12.11 -3.82
C ASP A 38 5.08 12.80 -3.23
N LEU A 39 5.74 12.17 -2.25
CA LEU A 39 7.05 12.60 -1.73
C LEU A 39 8.24 12.16 -2.61
N GLY A 40 7.99 11.48 -3.74
CA GLY A 40 9.00 11.03 -4.69
C GLY A 40 9.48 9.59 -4.49
N VAL A 41 8.87 8.81 -3.61
CA VAL A 41 9.23 7.39 -3.43
C VAL A 41 8.57 6.54 -4.52
N THR A 42 9.38 5.97 -5.41
CA THR A 42 8.88 5.22 -6.58
C THR A 42 9.10 3.71 -6.47
N THR A 43 9.90 3.26 -5.51
CA THR A 43 10.19 1.83 -5.30
C THR A 43 9.83 1.44 -3.87
N PHE A 44 9.00 0.41 -3.73
CA PHE A 44 8.54 -0.09 -2.43
C PHE A 44 8.98 -1.54 -2.25
N LEU A 45 9.68 -1.82 -1.15
CA LEU A 45 9.96 -3.17 -0.70
C LEU A 45 8.97 -3.50 0.43
N ILE A 46 8.02 -4.39 0.15
CA ILE A 46 6.97 -4.76 1.10
C ILE A 46 7.22 -6.18 1.59
N ARG A 47 7.19 -6.37 2.90
CA ARG A 47 7.26 -7.68 3.55
C ARG A 47 6.10 -7.82 4.52
N GLY A 48 5.23 -8.78 4.23
CA GLY A 48 4.10 -9.14 5.06
C GLY A 48 4.47 -9.89 6.34
N HIS A 49 3.49 -10.10 7.20
CA HIS A 49 3.62 -11.05 8.32
C HIS A 49 3.41 -12.49 7.84
N ASP A 50 2.45 -12.70 6.93
CA ASP A 50 2.25 -13.94 6.20
C ASP A 50 2.67 -13.72 4.73
N PRO A 51 3.89 -14.12 4.34
CA PRO A 51 4.45 -13.70 3.06
C PRO A 51 3.64 -14.09 1.82
N LEU A 52 2.95 -15.24 1.85
CA LEU A 52 2.22 -15.72 0.69
C LEU A 52 0.86 -15.02 0.58
N ASP A 53 0.07 -15.06 1.64
CA ASP A 53 -1.27 -14.48 1.64
C ASP A 53 -1.20 -12.96 1.51
N ASP A 54 -0.25 -12.30 2.18
CA ASP A 54 -0.05 -10.86 2.03
C ASP A 54 0.34 -10.54 0.57
N ALA A 55 1.24 -11.30 -0.06
CA ALA A 55 1.60 -11.04 -1.47
C ALA A 55 0.39 -11.17 -2.41
N ILE A 56 -0.50 -12.14 -2.16
CA ILE A 56 -1.73 -12.32 -2.92
C ILE A 56 -2.67 -11.13 -2.73
N ASP A 57 -2.92 -10.69 -1.50
CA ASP A 57 -3.81 -9.57 -1.19
C ASP A 57 -3.28 -8.24 -1.76
N TYR A 58 -1.98 -7.99 -1.66
CA TYR A 58 -1.34 -6.83 -2.28
C TYR A 58 -1.48 -6.87 -3.81
N GLY A 59 -1.29 -8.05 -4.42
CA GLY A 59 -1.43 -8.25 -5.86
C GLY A 59 -2.85 -8.02 -6.37
N ARG A 60 -3.86 -8.39 -5.57
CA ARG A 60 -5.28 -8.26 -5.93
C ARG A 60 -5.84 -6.88 -5.68
N GLU A 61 -5.56 -6.30 -4.52
CA GLU A 61 -6.30 -5.12 -4.05
C GLU A 61 -5.45 -3.84 -4.07
N VAL A 62 -4.20 -3.90 -3.60
CA VAL A 62 -3.41 -2.68 -3.33
C VAL A 62 -2.66 -2.19 -4.57
N ILE A 63 -1.87 -3.07 -5.20
CA ILE A 63 -1.02 -2.68 -6.35
C ILE A 63 -1.85 -2.13 -7.51
N PRO A 64 -2.98 -2.76 -7.91
CA PRO A 64 -3.82 -2.21 -8.98
C PRO A 64 -4.40 -0.84 -8.62
N ALA A 65 -4.89 -0.66 -7.39
CA ALA A 65 -5.48 0.60 -6.93
C ALA A 65 -4.46 1.75 -6.96
N VAL A 66 -3.25 1.53 -6.44
CA VAL A 66 -2.17 2.55 -6.47
C VAL A 66 -1.82 2.93 -7.91
N ARG A 67 -1.63 1.95 -8.79
CA ARG A 67 -1.28 2.20 -10.19
C ARG A 67 -2.38 2.95 -10.94
N ALA A 68 -3.64 2.57 -10.73
CA ALA A 68 -4.78 3.23 -11.35
C ALA A 68 -4.88 4.70 -10.92
N GLU A 69 -4.66 4.98 -9.64
CA GLU A 69 -4.69 6.33 -9.10
C GLU A 69 -3.54 7.21 -9.61
N ILE A 70 -2.32 6.66 -9.71
CA ILE A 70 -1.18 7.35 -10.33
C ILE A 70 -1.52 7.72 -11.79
N ALA A 71 -1.97 6.75 -12.58
CA ALA A 71 -2.34 6.99 -13.98
C ALA A 71 -3.43 8.05 -14.11
N ARG A 72 -4.43 8.04 -13.22
CA ARG A 72 -5.50 9.05 -13.18
C ARG A 72 -4.94 10.44 -12.90
N ARG A 73 -4.01 10.58 -11.95
CA ARG A 73 -3.36 11.87 -11.61
C ARG A 73 -2.49 12.38 -12.76
N GLU A 74 -1.73 11.51 -13.40
CA GLU A 74 -0.91 11.85 -14.56
C GLU A 74 -1.77 12.34 -15.73
N ALA A 75 -2.86 11.63 -16.04
CA ALA A 75 -3.81 12.05 -17.06
C ALA A 75 -4.45 13.41 -16.75
N ALA A 76 -4.80 13.65 -15.48
CA ALA A 76 -5.34 14.94 -15.03
C ALA A 76 -4.30 16.07 -15.17
N ALA A 77 -3.03 15.81 -14.84
CA ALA A 77 -1.96 16.79 -15.00
C ALA A 77 -1.73 17.15 -16.48
N LEU A 78 -1.75 16.15 -17.38
CA LEU A 78 -1.64 16.37 -18.82
C LEU A 78 -2.80 17.22 -19.37
N ALA A 79 -4.03 17.01 -18.86
CA ALA A 79 -5.20 17.78 -19.27
C ALA A 79 -5.15 19.26 -18.85
N VAL A 80 -4.40 19.60 -17.78
CA VAL A 80 -4.24 20.99 -17.31
C VAL A 80 -3.24 21.77 -18.16
N ILE A 81 -2.28 21.08 -18.80
CA ILE A 81 -1.22 21.70 -19.61
C ILE A 81 -1.54 21.77 -21.10
N ALA A 82 -2.65 21.18 -21.54
CA ALA A 82 -3.15 21.19 -22.93
C ALA A 82 -4.15 22.33 -23.15
#